data_AF-A0A1D3TV17-F1
#
_entry.id   AF-A0A1D3TV17-F1
#
_cell.length_a   1.000
_cell.length_b   1.000
_cell.length_c   1.000
_cell.angle_alpha   90.00
_cell.angle_beta   90.00
_cell.angle_gamma   90.00
#
_symmetry.space_group_name_H-M   'P 1'
#
loop_
_entity.id
_entity.type
_entity.pdbx_description
1 polymer ?
#
loop_
_entity_poly.entity_id
_entity_poly.type
_entity_poly.pdbx_seq_one_letter_code
_entity_poly.pdbx_strand_id
1 'polypeptide(L)'
;MNEILEQISKIGIVPVIALNDAKDAAPLAKALCDGGLPCAEITFRTDAAEESIRIMATEFPEMLVGAGTVLTTEQVDRAVAAGAKFIVSPGLNPKIVRYCVEKGVPITPGCTNPSDIEQAIECGLEVVKFFPAEAAGGLNMIKSMAAPYTKMKFMPTGGINAANLTTYLDFKKIIACGGSWMVSNDLIKAGKFDEIADLTREAVSTMLGFSLKHVGINMNEESEADTLADTFGNMFGFAKKTGSSSIFAGTGIELLKTPYLGANGHIAIATNYIERAIYHLEMRGFEFDPETKKYGPNGDLVAIYFKGEFGGFAMHLVTK
;
A
#
# COMPACT_ATOMS: atom_id res chain seq x y z
N MET A 1 -10.35 -12.48 -5.34
CA MET A 1 -8.91 -12.16 -5.45
C MET A 1 -8.13 -13.14 -4.60
N ASN A 2 -6.97 -13.60 -5.08
CA ASN A 2 -6.11 -14.53 -4.33
C ASN A 2 -5.49 -13.82 -3.09
N GLU A 3 -5.27 -14.56 -1.99
CA GLU A 3 -4.73 -14.02 -0.72
C GLU A 3 -3.40 -13.27 -0.89
N ILE A 4 -2.50 -13.75 -1.76
CA ILE A 4 -1.23 -13.09 -2.05
C ILE A 4 -1.45 -11.74 -2.73
N LEU A 5 -2.42 -11.65 -3.64
CA LEU A 5 -2.77 -10.38 -4.31
C LEU A 5 -3.47 -9.41 -3.35
N GLU A 6 -4.22 -9.91 -2.37
CA GLU A 6 -4.78 -9.10 -1.27
C GLU A 6 -3.67 -8.56 -0.37
N GLN A 7 -2.68 -9.38 -0.04
CA GLN A 7 -1.50 -8.93 0.69
C GLN A 7 -0.73 -7.86 -0.09
N ILE A 8 -0.46 -8.06 -1.38
CA ILE A 8 0.14 -7.05 -2.26
C ILE A 8 -0.70 -5.76 -2.25
N SER A 9 -2.03 -5.87 -2.26
CA SER A 9 -2.92 -4.72 -2.23
C SER A 9 -2.80 -3.90 -0.94
N LYS A 10 -2.53 -4.56 0.19
CA LYS A 10 -2.31 -3.92 1.50
C LYS A 10 -0.90 -3.33 1.60
N ILE A 11 0.10 -3.98 1.02
CA ILE A 11 1.48 -3.48 0.93
C ILE A 11 1.54 -2.21 0.08
N GLY A 12 0.90 -2.20 -1.10
CA GLY A 12 0.70 -1.05 -1.97
C GLY A 12 1.86 -0.68 -2.90
N ILE A 13 3.09 -1.09 -2.61
CA ILE A 13 4.28 -0.90 -3.47
C ILE A 13 5.02 -2.24 -3.61
N VAL A 14 5.43 -2.59 -4.82
CA VAL A 14 6.26 -3.79 -5.09
C VAL A 14 7.60 -3.34 -5.67
N PRO A 15 8.71 -3.42 -4.90
CA PRO A 15 10.06 -3.17 -5.41
C PRO A 15 10.42 -4.16 -6.51
N VAL A 16 10.74 -3.65 -7.71
CA VAL A 16 11.15 -4.45 -8.87
C VAL A 16 12.66 -4.45 -8.98
N ILE A 17 13.28 -5.61 -8.78
CA ILE A 17 14.71 -5.72 -8.47
C ILE A 17 15.41 -6.59 -9.51
N ALA A 18 16.60 -6.17 -9.97
CA ALA A 18 17.54 -7.02 -10.69
C ALA A 18 18.83 -7.13 -9.88
N LEU A 19 19.10 -8.32 -9.34
CA LEU A 19 20.33 -8.60 -8.59
C LEU A 19 21.33 -9.28 -9.51
N ASN A 20 22.56 -8.76 -9.59
CA ASN A 20 23.62 -9.39 -10.39
C ASN A 20 24.40 -10.45 -9.60
N ASP A 21 24.37 -10.37 -8.27
CA ASP A 21 25.07 -11.26 -7.34
C ASP A 21 24.13 -11.59 -6.18
N ALA A 22 24.01 -12.88 -5.84
CA ALA A 22 23.09 -13.33 -4.80
C ALA A 22 23.52 -12.87 -3.40
N LYS A 23 24.80 -12.52 -3.20
CA LYS A 23 25.30 -12.01 -1.91
C LYS A 23 24.58 -10.72 -1.46
N ASP A 24 24.07 -9.95 -2.41
CA ASP A 24 23.40 -8.68 -2.15
C ASP A 24 21.93 -8.88 -1.72
N ALA A 25 21.41 -10.12 -1.80
CA ALA A 25 20.01 -10.43 -1.53
C ALA A 25 19.63 -10.23 -0.05
N ALA A 26 20.39 -10.79 0.89
CA ALA A 26 20.08 -10.66 2.32
C ALA A 26 20.17 -9.20 2.82
N PRO A 27 21.25 -8.43 2.53
CA PRO A 27 21.30 -7.02 2.90
C PRO A 27 20.17 -6.18 2.28
N LEU A 28 19.78 -6.46 1.04
CA LEU A 28 18.68 -5.76 0.38
C LEU A 28 17.33 -6.09 1.01
N ALA A 29 17.06 -7.37 1.31
CA ALA A 29 15.84 -7.77 2.00
C ALA A 29 15.72 -7.11 3.38
N LYS A 30 16.82 -7.08 4.15
CA LYS A 30 16.87 -6.36 5.42
C LYS A 30 16.52 -4.89 5.25
N ALA A 31 17.13 -4.20 4.28
CA ALA A 31 16.86 -2.78 4.03
C ALA A 31 15.39 -2.52 3.67
N LEU A 32 14.78 -3.38 2.85
CA LEU A 32 13.38 -3.28 2.49
C LEU A 32 12.46 -3.49 3.70
N CYS A 33 12.76 -4.48 4.56
CA CYS A 33 12.00 -4.73 5.79
C CYS A 33 12.13 -3.56 6.79
N ASP A 34 13.34 -3.06 7.02
CA ASP A 34 13.62 -1.90 7.89
C ASP A 34 13.01 -0.58 7.36
N GLY A 35 12.83 -0.50 6.04
CA GLY A 35 12.11 0.58 5.37
C GLY A 35 10.58 0.47 5.49
N GLY A 36 10.07 -0.65 6.04
CA GLY A 36 8.64 -0.90 6.18
C GLY A 36 7.97 -1.46 4.93
N LEU A 37 8.73 -2.07 4.02
CA LEU A 37 8.22 -2.66 2.78
C LEU A 37 8.76 -4.08 2.57
N PRO A 38 8.30 -5.07 3.35
CA PRO A 38 8.77 -6.46 3.25
C PRO A 38 8.12 -7.17 2.04
N CYS A 39 8.49 -6.72 0.84
CA CYS A 39 8.06 -7.28 -0.44
C CYS A 39 9.13 -7.06 -1.50
N ALA A 40 9.30 -8.03 -2.42
CA ALA A 40 10.18 -7.88 -3.57
C ALA A 40 9.70 -8.71 -4.77
N GLU A 41 9.79 -8.12 -5.97
CA GLU A 41 9.74 -8.81 -7.26
C GLU A 41 11.18 -8.97 -7.79
N ILE A 42 11.78 -10.15 -7.63
CA ILE A 42 13.12 -10.46 -8.15
C ILE A 42 13.01 -10.87 -9.62
N THR A 43 13.60 -10.07 -10.51
CA THR A 43 13.51 -10.32 -11.95
C THR A 43 14.46 -11.43 -12.40
N PHE A 44 13.95 -12.41 -13.16
CA PHE A 44 14.70 -13.49 -13.82
C PHE A 44 15.51 -13.00 -15.04
N ARG A 45 16.22 -11.88 -14.87
CA ARG A 45 17.09 -11.28 -15.88
C ARG A 45 18.57 -11.60 -15.66
N THR A 46 18.89 -12.26 -14.56
CA THR A 46 20.25 -12.58 -14.11
C THR A 46 20.29 -14.00 -13.58
N ASP A 47 21.48 -14.62 -13.61
CA ASP A 47 21.68 -15.97 -13.07
C ASP A 47 21.51 -16.02 -11.54
N ALA A 48 21.69 -14.88 -10.86
CA ALA A 48 21.54 -14.75 -9.41
C ALA A 48 20.08 -14.74 -8.93
N ALA A 49 19.08 -14.65 -9.82
CA ALA A 49 17.68 -14.47 -9.44
C ALA A 49 17.14 -15.60 -8.56
N GLU A 50 17.39 -16.85 -8.93
CA GLU A 50 16.89 -18.01 -8.19
C GLU A 50 17.45 -18.07 -6.76
N GLU A 51 18.77 -17.90 -6.63
CA GLU A 51 19.42 -17.96 -5.31
C GLU A 51 19.07 -16.72 -4.47
N SER A 52 18.90 -15.55 -5.09
CA SER A 52 18.43 -14.36 -4.38
C SER A 52 17.04 -14.57 -3.77
N ILE A 53 16.11 -15.18 -4.52
CA ILE A 53 14.77 -15.53 -4.00
C ILE A 53 14.90 -16.49 -2.82
N ARG A 54 15.76 -17.51 -2.94
CA ARG A 54 15.97 -18.52 -1.89
C ARG A 54 16.47 -17.89 -0.59
N ILE A 55 17.48 -17.02 -0.69
CA ILE A 55 18.04 -16.28 0.44
C ILE A 55 16.95 -15.43 1.10
N MET A 56 16.28 -14.58 0.31
CA MET A 56 15.26 -13.66 0.85
C MET A 56 14.09 -14.41 1.50
N ALA A 57 13.57 -15.46 0.86
CA ALA A 57 12.44 -16.22 1.37
C ALA A 57 12.78 -17.07 2.62
N THR A 58 14.05 -17.48 2.78
CA THR A 58 14.49 -18.30 3.91
C THR A 58 14.90 -17.45 5.10
N GLU A 59 15.66 -16.37 4.87
CA GLU A 59 16.19 -15.52 5.94
C GLU A 59 15.19 -14.46 6.42
N PHE A 60 14.22 -14.07 5.59
CA PHE A 60 13.19 -13.07 5.89
C PHE A 60 11.79 -13.64 5.63
N PRO A 61 11.31 -14.59 6.46
CA PRO A 61 10.04 -15.28 6.24
C PRO A 61 8.80 -14.36 6.28
N GLU A 62 8.92 -13.17 6.87
CA GLU A 62 7.91 -12.11 6.85
C GLU A 62 7.81 -11.40 5.48
N MET A 63 8.82 -11.54 4.63
CA MET A 63 8.91 -10.87 3.34
C MET A 63 8.12 -11.62 2.27
N LEU A 64 7.26 -10.88 1.56
CA LEU A 64 6.55 -11.41 0.40
C LEU A 64 7.44 -11.33 -0.85
N VAL A 65 8.12 -12.44 -1.17
CA VAL A 65 9.02 -12.55 -2.32
C VAL A 65 8.32 -13.16 -3.52
N GLY A 66 8.44 -12.54 -4.69
CA GLY A 66 7.95 -13.04 -5.97
C GLY A 66 9.01 -13.00 -7.06
N ALA A 67 8.72 -13.65 -8.17
CA ALA A 67 9.59 -13.70 -9.34
C ALA A 67 9.02 -12.87 -10.49
N GLY A 68 9.79 -11.90 -10.95
CA GLY A 68 9.46 -11.08 -12.11
C GLY A 68 10.17 -11.51 -13.38
N THR A 69 9.75 -10.98 -14.52
CA THR A 69 10.35 -11.28 -15.83
C THR A 69 10.38 -12.79 -16.14
N VAL A 70 9.35 -13.53 -15.72
CA VAL A 70 9.23 -14.96 -16.01
C VAL A 70 8.66 -15.16 -17.42
N LEU A 71 9.38 -15.91 -18.25
CA LEU A 71 9.13 -16.12 -19.69
C LEU A 71 8.98 -17.59 -20.08
N THR A 72 9.27 -18.53 -19.17
CA THR A 72 9.11 -19.97 -19.43
C THR A 72 8.50 -20.70 -18.24
N THR A 73 7.94 -21.89 -18.48
CA THR A 73 7.38 -22.76 -17.43
C THR A 73 8.47 -23.30 -16.49
N GLU A 74 9.68 -23.51 -16.99
CA GLU A 74 10.82 -23.96 -16.20
C GLU A 74 11.26 -22.86 -15.21
N GLN A 75 11.17 -21.59 -15.60
CA GLN A 75 11.42 -20.47 -14.69
C GLN A 75 10.37 -20.37 -13.58
N VAL A 76 9.09 -20.67 -13.87
CA VAL A 76 8.05 -20.77 -12.84
C VAL A 76 8.45 -21.80 -11.79
N ASP A 77 8.84 -23.00 -12.23
CA ASP A 77 9.21 -24.09 -11.32
C ASP A 77 10.43 -23.74 -10.46
N ARG A 78 11.47 -23.17 -11.07
CA ARG A 78 12.66 -22.71 -10.36
C ARG A 78 12.35 -21.63 -9.34
N ALA A 79 11.53 -20.64 -9.71
CA ALA A 79 11.12 -19.56 -8.82
C ALA A 79 10.34 -20.09 -7.61
N VAL A 80 9.34 -20.93 -7.84
CA VAL A 80 8.50 -21.51 -6.77
C VAL A 80 9.33 -22.43 -5.87
N ALA A 81 10.22 -23.25 -6.44
CA ALA A 81 11.14 -24.09 -5.68
C ALA A 81 12.16 -23.29 -4.85
N ALA A 82 12.48 -22.06 -5.26
CA ALA A 82 13.28 -21.12 -4.48
C ALA A 82 12.47 -20.40 -3.38
N GLY A 83 11.14 -20.48 -3.39
CA GLY A 83 10.28 -19.89 -2.36
C GLY A 83 9.45 -18.71 -2.82
N ALA A 84 9.47 -18.35 -4.11
CA ALA A 84 8.61 -17.30 -4.64
C ALA A 84 7.12 -17.62 -4.41
N LYS A 85 6.37 -16.63 -3.93
CA LYS A 85 4.93 -16.73 -3.62
C LYS A 85 4.02 -16.25 -4.76
N PHE A 86 4.57 -15.50 -5.70
CA PHE A 86 3.85 -15.02 -6.88
C PHE A 86 4.79 -14.86 -8.08
N ILE A 87 4.21 -14.88 -9.28
CA ILE A 87 4.88 -14.74 -10.56
C ILE A 87 4.40 -13.47 -11.28
N VAL A 88 5.33 -12.78 -11.92
CA VAL A 88 5.07 -11.61 -12.76
C VAL A 88 5.78 -11.78 -14.10
N SER A 89 5.07 -11.57 -15.20
CA SER A 89 5.65 -11.56 -16.55
C SER A 89 5.46 -10.17 -17.19
N PRO A 90 6.36 -9.74 -18.09
CA PRO A 90 6.27 -8.41 -18.70
C PRO A 90 5.15 -8.33 -19.75
N GLY A 91 4.70 -9.48 -20.26
CA GLY A 91 3.56 -9.62 -21.17
C GLY A 91 2.74 -10.86 -20.84
N LEU A 92 1.59 -11.01 -21.50
CA LEU A 92 0.72 -12.16 -21.34
C LEU A 92 1.07 -13.25 -22.37
N ASN A 93 1.66 -14.35 -21.88
CA ASN A 93 1.81 -15.57 -22.65
C ASN A 93 0.82 -16.62 -22.08
N PRO A 94 -0.23 -17.00 -22.83
CA PRO A 94 -1.25 -17.93 -22.35
C PRO A 94 -0.70 -19.28 -21.89
N LYS A 95 0.45 -19.73 -22.43
CA LYS A 95 1.11 -20.97 -21.99
C LYS A 95 1.56 -20.86 -20.54
N ILE A 96 2.22 -19.76 -20.18
CA ILE A 96 2.75 -19.53 -18.82
C ILE A 96 1.60 -19.26 -17.85
N VAL A 97 0.62 -18.46 -18.27
CA VAL A 97 -0.55 -18.13 -17.43
C VAL A 97 -1.31 -19.39 -17.05
N ARG A 98 -1.69 -20.22 -18.03
CA ARG A 98 -2.41 -21.47 -17.76
C ARG A 98 -1.61 -22.40 -16.87
N TYR A 99 -0.30 -22.51 -17.10
CA TYR A 99 0.59 -23.31 -16.27
C TYR A 99 0.59 -22.88 -14.80
N CYS A 100 0.69 -21.57 -14.53
CA CYS A 100 0.62 -21.05 -13.17
C CYS A 100 -0.75 -21.29 -12.54
N VAL A 101 -1.84 -21.04 -13.28
CA VAL A 101 -3.22 -21.26 -12.81
C VAL A 101 -3.46 -22.73 -12.46
N GLU A 102 -3.07 -23.67 -13.33
CA GLU A 102 -3.20 -25.11 -13.09
C GLU A 102 -2.42 -25.58 -11.86
N LYS A 103 -1.27 -24.95 -11.57
CA LYS A 103 -0.47 -25.22 -10.37
C LYS A 103 -0.91 -24.46 -9.12
N GLY A 104 -1.93 -23.60 -9.21
CA GLY A 104 -2.36 -22.75 -8.10
C GLY A 104 -1.34 -21.67 -7.71
N VAL A 105 -0.43 -21.32 -8.62
CA VAL A 105 0.59 -20.28 -8.41
C VAL A 105 0.03 -18.93 -8.86
N PRO A 106 -0.07 -17.91 -7.98
CA PRO A 106 -0.56 -16.59 -8.37
C PRO A 106 0.33 -15.97 -9.45
N ILE A 107 -0.28 -15.55 -10.57
CA ILE A 107 0.41 -14.86 -11.66
C ILE A 107 -0.27 -13.53 -12.00
N THR A 108 0.54 -12.49 -12.22
CA THR A 108 0.10 -11.18 -12.74
C THR A 108 0.84 -10.86 -14.05
N PRO A 109 0.30 -11.26 -15.21
CA PRO A 109 0.95 -11.02 -16.49
C PRO A 109 0.80 -9.57 -16.94
N GLY A 110 1.75 -9.07 -17.72
CA GLY A 110 1.70 -7.74 -18.33
C GLY A 110 0.66 -7.65 -19.45
N CYS A 111 -0.18 -6.61 -19.39
CA CYS A 111 -1.18 -6.25 -20.38
C CYS A 111 -1.08 -4.76 -20.69
N THR A 112 -1.33 -4.37 -21.93
CA THR A 112 -1.32 -2.94 -22.34
C THR A 112 -2.54 -2.52 -23.13
N ASN A 113 -3.38 -3.45 -23.56
CA ASN A 113 -4.52 -3.20 -24.42
C ASN A 113 -5.72 -4.11 -24.07
N PRO A 114 -6.94 -3.80 -24.56
CA PRO A 114 -8.14 -4.60 -24.32
C PRO A 114 -8.03 -6.08 -24.69
N SER A 115 -7.38 -6.43 -25.80
CA SER A 115 -7.23 -7.84 -26.22
C SER A 115 -6.36 -8.65 -25.26
N ASP A 116 -5.37 -8.03 -24.61
CA ASP A 116 -4.61 -8.66 -23.53
C ASP A 116 -5.50 -8.92 -22.31
N ILE A 117 -6.36 -7.94 -21.95
CA ILE A 117 -7.28 -8.05 -20.82
C ILE A 117 -8.30 -9.18 -21.03
N GLU A 118 -8.86 -9.30 -22.24
CA GLU A 118 -9.78 -10.38 -22.56
C GLU A 118 -9.12 -11.77 -22.46
N GLN A 119 -7.87 -11.90 -22.90
CA GLN A 119 -7.10 -13.12 -22.71
C GLN A 119 -6.82 -13.43 -21.22
N ALA A 120 -6.56 -12.39 -20.41
CA ALA A 120 -6.39 -12.56 -18.96
C ALA A 120 -7.69 -13.04 -18.29
N ILE A 121 -8.83 -12.46 -18.68
CA ILE A 121 -10.16 -12.84 -18.19
C ILE A 121 -10.48 -14.29 -18.57
N GLU A 122 -10.20 -14.69 -19.82
CA GLU A 122 -10.40 -16.08 -20.29
C GLU A 122 -9.56 -17.08 -19.49
N CYS A 123 -8.37 -16.66 -19.01
CA CYS A 123 -7.54 -17.46 -18.12
C CYS A 123 -7.98 -17.40 -16.63
N GLY A 124 -9.09 -16.74 -16.32
CA GLY A 124 -9.63 -16.61 -14.97
C GLY A 124 -8.91 -15.59 -14.08
N LEU A 125 -8.12 -14.67 -14.66
CA LEU A 125 -7.39 -13.67 -13.88
C LEU A 125 -8.28 -12.47 -13.53
N GLU A 126 -8.10 -11.96 -12.30
CA GLU A 126 -8.76 -10.75 -11.80
C GLU A 126 -7.82 -9.54 -11.73
N VAL A 127 -6.51 -9.78 -11.84
CA VAL A 127 -5.46 -8.77 -11.71
C VAL A 127 -4.41 -8.99 -12.80
N VAL A 128 -4.04 -7.91 -13.47
CA VAL A 128 -2.93 -7.89 -14.44
C VAL A 128 -1.91 -6.83 -14.08
N LYS A 129 -0.67 -7.04 -14.52
CA LYS A 129 0.33 -5.97 -14.56
C LYS A 129 0.02 -5.06 -15.74
N PHE A 130 0.09 -3.73 -15.55
CA PHE A 130 0.03 -2.78 -16.67
C PHE A 130 1.44 -2.27 -16.93
N PHE A 131 2.05 -2.71 -18.04
CA PHE A 131 3.48 -2.46 -18.30
C PHE A 131 3.76 -2.31 -19.81
N PRO A 132 4.55 -1.29 -20.24
CA PRO A 132 5.16 -0.22 -19.44
C PRO A 132 4.18 0.94 -19.19
N ALA A 133 3.82 1.20 -17.93
CA ALA A 133 2.67 2.04 -17.56
C ALA A 133 2.69 3.45 -18.18
N GLU A 134 3.70 4.27 -17.87
CA GLU A 134 3.75 5.65 -18.36
C GLU A 134 3.81 5.71 -19.89
N ALA A 135 4.63 4.85 -20.51
CA ALA A 135 4.80 4.83 -21.97
C ALA A 135 3.57 4.30 -22.73
N ALA A 136 2.74 3.47 -22.09
CA ALA A 136 1.51 2.92 -22.66
C ALA A 136 0.28 3.82 -22.45
N GLY A 137 0.45 5.09 -22.08
CA GLY A 137 -0.63 6.06 -21.88
C GLY A 137 -1.07 6.24 -20.43
N GLY A 138 -0.35 5.63 -19.48
CA GLY A 138 -0.47 5.85 -18.05
C GLY A 138 -1.86 5.60 -17.46
N LEU A 139 -2.19 6.31 -16.39
CA LEU A 139 -3.46 6.14 -15.67
C LEU A 139 -4.70 6.37 -16.56
N ASN A 140 -4.61 7.24 -17.56
CA ASN A 140 -5.73 7.48 -18.49
C ASN A 140 -6.07 6.25 -19.31
N MET A 141 -5.06 5.52 -19.79
CA MET A 141 -5.25 4.24 -20.48
C MET A 141 -5.90 3.22 -19.52
N ILE A 142 -5.39 3.09 -18.30
CA ILE A 142 -5.95 2.16 -17.30
C ILE A 142 -7.42 2.49 -17.00
N LYS A 143 -7.77 3.76 -16.79
CA LYS A 143 -9.17 4.18 -16.56
C LYS A 143 -10.07 3.83 -17.74
N SER A 144 -9.57 4.02 -18.96
CA SER A 144 -10.32 3.72 -20.19
C SER A 144 -10.58 2.22 -20.32
N MET A 145 -9.59 1.37 -20.00
CA MET A 145 -9.77 -0.08 -19.98
C MET A 145 -10.65 -0.56 -18.81
N ALA A 146 -10.51 0.04 -17.63
CA ALA A 146 -11.25 -0.37 -16.44
C ALA A 146 -12.77 -0.08 -16.54
N ALA A 147 -13.19 0.81 -17.43
CA ALA A 147 -14.59 1.15 -17.65
C ALA A 147 -15.43 -0.05 -18.15
N PRO A 148 -15.07 -0.75 -19.26
CA PRO A 148 -15.75 -1.98 -19.66
C PRO A 148 -15.37 -3.19 -18.78
N TYR A 149 -14.14 -3.27 -18.28
CA TYR A 149 -13.64 -4.42 -17.51
C TYR A 149 -13.79 -4.20 -16.00
N THR A 150 -15.03 -4.05 -15.54
CA THR A 150 -15.36 -3.60 -14.17
C THR A 150 -14.82 -4.48 -13.04
N LYS A 151 -14.50 -5.75 -13.28
CA LYS A 151 -13.89 -6.64 -12.28
C LYS A 151 -12.37 -6.63 -12.29
N MET A 152 -11.75 -6.21 -13.39
CA MET A 152 -10.30 -6.24 -13.55
C MET A 152 -9.62 -5.18 -12.68
N LYS A 153 -8.52 -5.57 -12.04
CA LYS A 153 -7.63 -4.67 -11.32
C LYS A 153 -6.23 -4.70 -11.93
N PHE A 154 -5.43 -3.71 -11.59
CA PHE A 154 -4.16 -3.44 -12.25
C PHE A 154 -3.03 -3.24 -11.25
N MET A 155 -1.84 -3.67 -11.63
CA MET A 155 -0.58 -3.37 -10.97
C MET A 155 0.34 -2.64 -11.97
N PRO A 156 0.26 -1.31 -12.10
CA PRO A 156 1.07 -0.54 -13.04
C PRO A 156 2.55 -0.62 -12.66
N THR A 157 3.40 -0.74 -13.68
CA THR A 157 4.85 -0.77 -13.54
C THR A 157 5.49 -0.13 -14.76
N GLY A 158 6.59 0.60 -14.57
CA GLY A 158 7.32 1.29 -15.64
C GLY A 158 6.98 2.77 -15.67
N GLY A 159 7.95 3.59 -15.26
CA GLY A 159 7.81 5.04 -15.12
C GLY A 159 7.13 5.51 -13.82
N ILE A 160 6.71 4.58 -12.95
CA ILE A 160 6.24 4.91 -11.60
C ILE A 160 7.42 5.39 -10.74
N ASN A 161 7.20 6.45 -9.99
CA ASN A 161 8.16 7.09 -9.10
C ASN A 161 7.43 7.80 -7.95
N ALA A 162 8.19 8.39 -7.01
CA ALA A 162 7.63 9.07 -5.84
C ALA A 162 6.60 10.17 -6.20
N ALA A 163 6.79 10.88 -7.32
CA ALA A 163 5.93 12.00 -7.70
C ALA A 163 4.58 11.59 -8.28
N ASN A 164 4.46 10.40 -8.87
CA ASN A 164 3.20 9.92 -9.47
C ASN A 164 2.56 8.74 -8.75
N LEU A 165 3.20 8.19 -7.71
CA LEU A 165 2.72 7.03 -6.96
C LEU A 165 1.28 7.18 -6.47
N THR A 166 0.96 8.25 -5.74
CA THR A 166 -0.39 8.46 -5.19
C THR A 166 -1.42 8.70 -6.28
N THR A 167 -1.05 9.39 -7.36
CA THR A 167 -1.92 9.59 -8.54
C THR A 167 -2.45 8.27 -9.09
N TYR A 168 -1.62 7.24 -9.15
CA TYR A 168 -2.06 5.89 -9.54
C TYR A 168 -2.90 5.23 -8.45
N LEU A 169 -2.40 5.21 -7.22
CA LEU A 169 -3.03 4.50 -6.10
C LEU A 169 -4.40 5.05 -5.71
N ASP A 170 -4.68 6.33 -5.98
CA ASP A 170 -5.99 6.95 -5.77
C ASP A 170 -7.10 6.33 -6.63
N PHE A 171 -6.74 5.67 -7.72
CA PHE A 171 -7.71 4.93 -8.52
C PHE A 171 -7.92 3.52 -7.93
N LYS A 172 -9.09 3.26 -7.35
CA LYS A 172 -9.45 2.00 -6.64
C LYS A 172 -9.26 0.69 -7.44
N LYS A 173 -9.01 0.75 -8.74
CA LYS A 173 -8.66 -0.43 -9.57
C LYS A 173 -7.17 -0.77 -9.51
N ILE A 174 -6.34 0.09 -8.92
CA ILE A 174 -4.92 -0.16 -8.72
C ILE A 174 -4.71 -0.87 -7.39
N ILE A 175 -4.20 -2.10 -7.41
CA ILE A 175 -3.92 -2.84 -6.16
C ILE A 175 -2.60 -2.40 -5.54
N ALA A 176 -1.58 -2.17 -6.34
CA ALA A 176 -0.24 -1.76 -5.93
C ALA A 176 0.49 -1.18 -7.14
N CYS A 177 1.58 -0.45 -6.92
CA CYS A 177 2.47 -0.03 -7.99
C CYS A 177 3.80 -0.76 -7.92
N GLY A 178 4.28 -1.26 -9.05
CA GLY A 178 5.64 -1.78 -9.18
C GLY A 178 6.62 -0.67 -9.56
N GLY A 179 7.80 -0.64 -8.92
CA GLY A 179 8.85 0.31 -9.29
C GLY A 179 10.19 0.05 -8.63
N SER A 180 11.21 0.78 -9.08
CA SER A 180 12.61 0.54 -8.70
C SER A 180 13.32 1.79 -8.16
N TRP A 181 12.60 2.89 -7.91
CA TRP A 181 13.21 4.17 -7.53
C TRP A 181 13.88 4.15 -6.15
N MET A 182 13.43 3.26 -5.26
CA MET A 182 14.02 3.03 -3.94
C MET A 182 15.12 1.96 -3.92
N VAL A 183 15.24 1.16 -4.99
CA VAL A 183 16.17 0.02 -5.12
C VAL A 183 16.98 0.11 -6.42
N SER A 184 17.67 1.23 -6.63
CA SER A 184 18.44 1.40 -7.85
C SER A 184 19.63 0.43 -7.89
N ASN A 185 19.98 -0.03 -9.10
CA ASN A 185 21.12 -0.92 -9.29
C ASN A 185 22.44 -0.29 -8.82
N ASP A 186 22.57 1.04 -8.88
CA ASP A 186 23.78 1.74 -8.47
C ASP A 186 23.94 1.73 -6.95
N LEU A 187 22.84 1.88 -6.20
CA LEU A 187 22.87 1.77 -4.74
C LEU A 187 23.20 0.34 -4.29
N ILE A 188 22.59 -0.67 -4.92
CA ILE A 188 22.85 -2.08 -4.62
C ILE A 188 24.33 -2.40 -4.87
N LYS A 189 24.87 -2.06 -6.05
CA LYS A 189 26.28 -2.29 -6.40
C LYS A 189 27.26 -1.59 -5.46
N ALA A 190 26.88 -0.41 -4.96
CA ALA A 190 27.67 0.35 -4.01
C ALA A 190 27.53 -0.14 -2.56
N GLY A 191 26.68 -1.15 -2.29
CA GLY A 191 26.41 -1.65 -0.95
C GLY A 191 25.69 -0.64 -0.04
N LYS A 192 25.00 0.34 -0.61
CA LYS A 192 24.33 1.44 0.11
C LYS A 192 22.95 1.03 0.63
N PHE A 193 22.90 -0.05 1.41
CA PHE A 193 21.65 -0.63 1.89
C PHE A 193 20.93 0.26 2.92
N ASP A 194 21.67 1.04 3.71
CA ASP A 194 21.05 2.03 4.62
C ASP A 194 20.29 3.11 3.84
N GLU A 195 20.86 3.60 2.73
CA GLU A 195 20.22 4.58 1.85
C GLU A 195 18.95 3.99 1.18
N ILE A 196 18.99 2.70 0.82
CA ILE A 196 17.81 1.97 0.31
C ILE A 196 16.72 1.88 1.38
N ALA A 197 17.08 1.62 2.65
CA ALA A 197 16.11 1.57 3.74
C ALA A 197 15.42 2.93 3.94
N ASP A 198 16.18 4.03 3.85
CA ASP A 198 15.65 5.39 3.94
C ASP A 198 14.72 5.74 2.78
N LEU A 199 15.13 5.45 1.54
CA LEU A 199 14.27 5.68 0.35
C LEU A 199 13.01 4.81 0.38
N THR A 200 13.11 3.60 0.90
CA THR A 200 11.96 2.70 1.08
C THR A 200 10.99 3.29 2.11
N ARG A 201 11.50 3.80 3.23
CA ARG A 201 10.70 4.47 4.25
C ARG A 201 10.03 5.74 3.72
N GLU A 202 10.73 6.51 2.91
CA GLU A 202 10.18 7.68 2.23
C GLU A 202 9.04 7.29 1.28
N ALA A 203 9.21 6.22 0.50
CA ALA A 203 8.17 5.72 -0.40
C ALA A 203 6.90 5.27 0.37
N VAL A 204 7.07 4.54 1.47
CA VAL A 204 5.97 4.12 2.35
C VAL A 204 5.31 5.34 3.00
N SER A 205 6.09 6.29 3.51
CA SER A 205 5.59 7.53 4.12
C SER A 205 4.77 8.35 3.11
N THR A 206 5.26 8.48 1.88
CA THR A 206 4.56 9.19 0.80
C THR A 206 3.23 8.51 0.46
N MET A 207 3.23 7.18 0.35
CA MET A 207 2.02 6.41 0.10
C MET A 207 0.99 6.59 1.22
N LEU A 208 1.38 6.46 2.49
CA LEU A 208 0.46 6.52 3.62
C LEU A 208 0.02 7.96 3.94
N GLY A 209 0.90 8.92 3.72
CA GLY A 209 0.61 10.36 3.79
C GLY A 209 0.05 10.81 5.14
N PHE A 210 0.59 10.31 6.25
CA PHE A 210 0.08 10.66 7.59
C PHE A 210 0.17 12.17 7.85
N SER A 211 -0.90 12.74 8.40
CA SER A 211 -0.96 14.15 8.81
C SER A 211 -1.95 14.36 9.95
N LEU A 212 -1.68 15.28 10.88
CA LEU A 212 -2.67 15.66 11.90
C LEU A 212 -3.93 16.21 11.22
N LYS A 213 -5.10 15.62 11.52
CA LYS A 213 -6.40 16.11 11.04
C LYS A 213 -7.02 17.09 12.02
N HIS A 214 -7.19 16.66 13.26
CA HIS A 214 -7.79 17.44 14.33
C HIS A 214 -7.47 16.87 15.71
N VAL A 215 -7.70 17.69 16.74
CA VAL A 215 -7.65 17.28 18.14
C VAL A 215 -9.06 17.40 18.71
N GLY A 216 -9.57 16.28 19.20
CA GLY A 216 -10.78 16.18 20.00
C GLY A 216 -10.50 16.48 21.46
N ILE A 217 -11.27 17.39 22.05
CA ILE A 217 -11.22 17.74 23.47
C ILE A 217 -12.54 17.33 24.10
N ASN A 218 -12.47 16.47 25.12
CA ASN A 218 -13.66 16.07 25.88
C ASN A 218 -14.15 17.24 26.73
N MET A 219 -15.41 17.64 26.54
CA MET A 219 -16.10 18.61 27.39
C MET A 219 -17.14 17.90 28.26
N ASN A 220 -17.51 18.51 29.39
CA ASN A 220 -18.46 17.89 30.31
C ASN A 220 -19.91 18.05 29.84
N GLU A 221 -20.19 19.14 29.12
CA GLU A 221 -21.52 19.46 28.59
C GLU A 221 -21.45 20.33 27.32
N GLU A 222 -22.56 20.39 26.59
CA GLU A 222 -22.67 21.11 25.32
C GLU A 222 -22.44 22.63 25.45
N SER A 223 -22.91 23.24 26.53
CA SER A 223 -22.70 24.67 26.83
C SER A 223 -21.22 25.03 26.97
N GLU A 224 -20.44 24.15 27.59
CA GLU A 224 -18.99 24.30 27.75
C GLU A 224 -18.28 24.24 26.40
N ALA A 225 -18.65 23.25 25.57
CA ALA A 225 -18.15 23.12 24.20
C ALA A 225 -18.49 24.34 23.35
N ASP A 226 -19.73 24.83 23.42
CA ASP A 226 -20.18 25.98 22.62
C ASP A 226 -19.44 27.27 23.02
N THR A 227 -19.30 27.51 24.32
CA THR A 227 -18.58 28.67 24.87
C THR A 227 -17.10 28.67 24.46
N LEU A 228 -16.45 27.51 24.53
CA LEU A 228 -15.05 27.38 24.13
C LEU A 228 -14.88 27.51 22.60
N ALA A 229 -15.83 27.02 21.80
CA ALA A 229 -15.83 27.24 20.36
C ALA A 229 -15.93 28.74 20.01
N ASP A 230 -16.83 29.47 20.68
CA ASP A 230 -16.95 30.92 20.50
C ASP A 230 -15.69 31.67 20.95
N THR A 231 -15.03 31.19 22.01
CA THR A 231 -13.74 31.73 22.45
C THR A 231 -12.68 31.59 21.36
N PHE A 232 -12.54 30.41 20.74
CA PHE A 232 -11.63 30.23 19.61
C PHE A 232 -12.01 31.07 18.39
N GLY A 233 -13.31 31.21 18.12
CA GLY A 233 -13.81 32.12 17.08
C GLY A 233 -13.40 33.57 17.32
N ASN A 234 -13.54 34.06 18.54
CA ASN A 234 -13.17 35.43 18.91
C ASN A 234 -11.65 35.64 18.95
N MET A 235 -10.87 34.65 19.39
CA MET A 235 -9.41 34.76 19.50
C MET A 235 -8.71 34.67 18.14
N PHE A 236 -9.12 33.73 17.30
CA PHE A 236 -8.36 33.33 16.10
C PHE A 236 -9.17 33.41 14.80
N GLY A 237 -10.47 33.78 14.87
CA GLY A 237 -11.34 33.82 13.69
C GLY A 237 -11.79 32.44 13.19
N PHE A 238 -11.68 31.39 14.02
CA PHE A 238 -12.09 30.05 13.63
C PHE A 238 -13.62 29.94 13.54
N ALA A 239 -14.12 29.55 12.37
CA ALA A 239 -15.55 29.38 12.17
C ALA A 239 -16.10 28.24 13.05
N LYS A 240 -17.16 28.54 13.81
CA LYS A 240 -17.88 27.54 14.62
C LYS A 240 -18.79 26.69 13.72
N LYS A 241 -18.69 25.36 13.85
CA LYS A 241 -19.57 24.41 13.17
C LYS A 241 -20.14 23.41 14.18
N THR A 242 -21.41 23.58 14.51
CA THR A 242 -22.14 22.72 15.46
C THR A 242 -22.62 21.45 14.78
N GLY A 243 -22.19 20.30 15.30
CA GLY A 243 -22.67 18.97 14.93
C GLY A 243 -23.55 18.36 16.01
N SER A 244 -23.93 17.09 15.82
CA SER A 244 -24.74 16.35 16.80
C SER A 244 -23.94 15.96 18.04
N SER A 245 -22.74 15.38 17.87
CA SER A 245 -21.90 14.88 18.97
C SER A 245 -20.80 15.86 19.41
N SER A 246 -20.46 16.84 18.57
CA SER A 246 -19.34 17.74 18.80
C SER A 246 -19.57 19.10 18.12
N ILE A 247 -18.77 20.09 18.52
CA ILE A 247 -18.71 21.42 17.92
C ILE A 247 -17.27 21.63 17.43
N PHE A 248 -17.10 21.94 16.15
CA PHE A 248 -15.79 22.26 15.61
C PHE A 248 -15.51 23.77 15.70
N ALA A 249 -14.29 24.12 16.09
CA ALA A 249 -13.71 25.44 15.87
C ALA A 249 -12.70 25.34 14.74
N GLY A 250 -13.07 25.87 13.56
CA GLY A 250 -12.32 25.67 12.33
C GLY A 250 -12.35 24.20 11.89
N THR A 251 -11.22 23.68 11.43
CA THR A 251 -11.09 22.26 11.01
C THR A 251 -10.24 21.42 11.96
N GLY A 252 -9.48 22.04 12.85
CA GLY A 252 -8.45 21.38 13.66
C GLY A 252 -8.82 21.13 15.11
N ILE A 253 -9.88 21.75 15.64
CA ILE A 253 -10.31 21.60 17.04
C ILE A 253 -11.75 21.08 17.06
N GLU A 254 -11.94 19.89 17.61
CA GLU A 254 -13.23 19.26 17.83
C GLU A 254 -13.53 19.26 19.33
N LEU A 255 -14.62 19.91 19.75
CA LEU A 255 -15.05 19.94 21.14
C LEU A 255 -16.20 18.94 21.29
N LEU A 256 -15.95 17.83 21.97
CA LEU A 256 -16.97 16.79 22.18
C LEU A 256 -17.94 17.25 23.25
N LYS A 257 -19.25 17.16 22.99
CA LYS A 257 -20.31 17.58 23.93
C LYS A 257 -20.46 16.64 25.13
N THR A 258 -19.90 15.44 25.02
CA THR A 258 -19.87 14.43 26.06
C THR A 258 -18.54 13.68 25.94
N PRO A 259 -17.87 13.34 27.05
CA PRO A 259 -16.60 12.63 26.98
C PRO A 259 -16.75 11.30 26.22
N TYR A 260 -15.78 10.99 25.37
CA TYR A 260 -15.72 9.73 24.64
C TYR A 260 -14.47 8.93 25.03
N LEU A 261 -13.60 8.59 24.08
CA LEU A 261 -12.35 7.87 24.31
C LEU A 261 -11.21 8.83 24.67
N GLY A 262 -10.29 8.35 25.51
CA GLY A 262 -9.16 9.10 26.05
C GLY A 262 -9.56 10.04 27.18
N ALA A 263 -8.69 10.24 28.17
CA ALA A 263 -8.96 11.10 29.31
C ALA A 263 -9.17 12.56 28.88
N ASN A 264 -8.37 13.05 27.93
CA ASN A 264 -8.40 14.42 27.42
C ASN A 264 -9.19 14.55 26.10
N GLY A 265 -9.62 13.44 25.51
CA GLY A 265 -10.22 13.37 24.16
C GLY A 265 -9.35 12.57 23.20
N HIS A 266 -9.30 12.97 21.93
CA HIS A 266 -8.63 12.20 20.88
C HIS A 266 -7.71 13.02 19.97
N ILE A 267 -6.74 12.35 19.34
CA ILE A 267 -5.93 12.89 18.26
C ILE A 267 -6.23 12.12 16.99
N ALA A 268 -6.69 12.85 15.97
CA ALA A 268 -7.03 12.29 14.67
C ALA A 268 -5.87 12.42 13.69
N ILE A 269 -5.37 11.30 13.16
CA ILE A 269 -4.35 11.27 12.12
C ILE A 269 -4.99 10.88 10.80
N ALA A 270 -4.95 11.79 9.83
CA ALA A 270 -5.40 11.50 8.48
C ALA A 270 -4.38 10.67 7.71
N THR A 271 -4.86 9.80 6.82
CA THR A 271 -4.05 8.97 5.93
C THR A 271 -4.69 8.87 4.54
N ASN A 272 -3.87 8.67 3.51
CA ASN A 272 -4.36 8.52 2.13
C ASN A 272 -5.20 7.24 1.98
N TYR A 273 -4.76 6.12 2.58
CA TYR A 273 -5.34 4.79 2.39
C TYR A 273 -5.42 4.05 3.72
N ILE A 274 -6.56 4.15 4.42
CA ILE A 274 -6.70 3.68 5.80
C ILE A 274 -6.43 2.18 5.98
N GLU A 275 -6.86 1.32 5.05
CA GLU A 275 -6.61 -0.12 5.15
C GLU A 275 -5.12 -0.46 5.02
N ARG A 276 -4.39 0.27 4.17
CA ARG A 276 -2.93 0.12 4.05
C ARG A 276 -2.22 0.66 5.29
N ALA A 277 -2.68 1.78 5.82
CA ALA A 277 -2.15 2.34 7.05
C ALA A 277 -2.29 1.37 8.22
N ILE A 278 -3.46 0.74 8.38
CA ILE A 278 -3.69 -0.30 9.39
C ILE A 278 -2.69 -1.43 9.20
N TYR A 279 -2.60 -2.00 8.00
CA TYR A 279 -1.67 -3.11 7.71
C TYR A 279 -0.22 -2.76 8.05
N HIS A 280 0.26 -1.60 7.60
CA HIS A 280 1.63 -1.14 7.85
C HIS A 280 1.92 -0.85 9.33
N LEU A 281 0.93 -0.41 10.10
CA LEU A 281 1.07 -0.14 11.53
C LEU A 281 0.97 -1.41 12.37
N GLU A 282 0.09 -2.35 12.01
CA GLU A 282 0.01 -3.68 12.64
C GLU A 282 1.32 -4.44 12.50
N MET A 283 1.96 -4.37 11.34
CA MET A 283 3.30 -4.93 11.12
C MET A 283 4.40 -4.32 12.00
N ARG A 284 4.17 -3.12 12.54
CA ARG A 284 5.06 -2.44 13.50
C ARG A 284 4.64 -2.66 14.94
N GLY A 285 3.64 -3.51 15.20
CA GLY A 285 3.16 -3.87 16.53
C GLY A 285 2.08 -2.95 17.10
N PHE A 286 1.48 -2.07 16.30
CA PHE A 286 0.34 -1.25 16.76
C PHE A 286 -0.97 -2.00 16.59
N GLU A 287 -1.83 -1.96 17.60
CA GLU A 287 -3.14 -2.62 17.56
C GLU A 287 -4.29 -1.61 17.42
N PHE A 288 -5.36 -2.02 16.74
CA PHE A 288 -6.58 -1.24 16.58
C PHE A 288 -7.77 -1.87 17.31
N ASP A 289 -8.71 -1.04 17.76
CA ASP A 289 -9.96 -1.49 18.36
C ASP A 289 -11.01 -1.70 17.25
N PRO A 290 -11.37 -2.95 16.92
CA PRO A 290 -12.31 -3.25 15.85
C PRO A 290 -13.73 -2.71 16.11
N GLU A 291 -14.13 -2.52 17.37
CA GLU A 291 -15.46 -2.02 17.73
C GLU A 291 -15.63 -0.54 17.40
N THR A 292 -14.52 0.17 17.17
CA THR A 292 -14.52 1.60 16.85
C THR A 292 -14.54 1.91 15.36
N LYS A 293 -14.59 0.88 14.50
CA LYS A 293 -14.62 1.05 13.05
C LYS A 293 -15.84 1.86 12.63
N LYS A 294 -15.60 2.94 11.89
CA LYS A 294 -16.63 3.75 11.24
C LYS A 294 -16.54 3.56 9.74
N TYR A 295 -17.69 3.34 9.11
CA TYR A 295 -17.81 3.18 7.67
C TYR A 295 -18.55 4.35 7.05
N GLY A 296 -18.11 4.77 5.87
CA GLY A 296 -18.76 5.79 5.07
C GLY A 296 -19.99 5.24 4.32
N PRO A 297 -20.72 6.11 3.60
CA PRO A 297 -21.94 5.73 2.86
C PRO A 297 -21.74 4.62 1.82
N ASN A 298 -20.52 4.51 1.28
CA ASN A 298 -20.15 3.51 0.27
C ASN A 298 -19.63 2.20 0.88
N GLY A 299 -19.66 2.04 2.20
CA GLY A 299 -19.11 0.88 2.90
C GLY A 299 -17.58 0.89 3.08
N ASP A 300 -16.88 1.92 2.60
CA ASP A 300 -15.45 2.09 2.84
C ASP A 300 -15.19 2.43 4.33
N LEU A 301 -14.13 1.86 4.92
CA LEU A 301 -13.68 2.27 6.26
C LEU A 301 -13.22 3.74 6.21
N VAL A 302 -13.69 4.56 7.14
CA VAL A 302 -13.37 5.99 7.20
C VAL A 302 -12.68 6.41 8.49
N ALA A 303 -12.84 5.66 9.58
CA ALA A 303 -12.09 5.89 10.81
C ALA A 303 -11.97 4.62 11.66
N ILE A 304 -10.89 4.52 12.45
CA ILE A 304 -10.66 3.45 13.43
C ILE A 304 -9.70 3.93 14.53
N TYR A 305 -9.97 3.60 15.79
CA TYR A 305 -9.10 3.93 16.91
C TYR A 305 -8.03 2.87 17.15
N PHE A 306 -6.88 3.31 17.63
CA PHE A 306 -5.88 2.42 18.21
C PHE A 306 -6.37 1.88 19.56
N LYS A 307 -5.90 0.70 19.97
CA LYS A 307 -6.07 0.26 21.35
C LYS A 307 -5.15 1.04 22.28
N GLY A 308 -5.65 1.36 23.47
CA GLY A 308 -4.90 2.06 24.50
C GLY A 308 -4.98 3.58 24.39
N GLU A 309 -4.13 4.25 25.16
CA GLU A 309 -4.13 5.70 25.34
C GLU A 309 -2.70 6.24 25.25
N PHE A 310 -2.55 7.39 24.59
CA PHE A 310 -1.27 7.99 24.23
C PHE A 310 -1.20 9.39 24.85
N GLY A 311 -0.51 9.52 25.99
CA GLY A 311 -0.36 10.80 26.69
C GLY A 311 -1.68 11.41 27.16
N GLY A 312 -2.66 10.58 27.54
CA GLY A 312 -3.99 11.03 27.95
C GLY A 312 -4.99 11.19 26.80
N PHE A 313 -4.62 10.85 25.56
CA PHE A 313 -5.50 10.94 24.39
C PHE A 313 -5.70 9.56 23.77
N ALA A 314 -6.92 9.29 23.32
CA ALA A 314 -7.13 8.23 22.34
C ALA A 314 -6.55 8.68 20.99
N MET A 315 -6.06 7.76 20.18
CA MET A 315 -5.64 8.07 18.81
C MET A 315 -6.52 7.33 17.83
N HIS A 316 -6.85 7.97 16.70
CA HIS A 316 -7.51 7.28 15.59
C HIS A 316 -6.90 7.64 14.24
N LEU A 317 -7.04 6.72 13.30
CA LEU A 317 -6.87 7.00 11.88
C LEU A 317 -8.18 7.48 11.28
N VAL A 318 -8.08 8.41 10.33
CA VAL A 318 -9.19 8.86 9.50
C VAL A 318 -8.76 8.94 8.04
N THR A 319 -9.63 8.58 7.11
CA THR A 319 -9.36 8.76 5.68
C THR A 319 -9.35 10.26 5.35
N LYS A 320 -8.43 10.70 4.48
CA LYS A 320 -8.31 12.11 4.09
C LYS A 320 -9.57 12.70 3.46
#